data_AF-A0A4Q0SYM2-F1
#
_entry.id   AF-A0A4Q0SYM2-F1
#
_cell.length_a   1.000
_cell.length_b   1.000
_cell.length_c   1.000
_cell.angle_alpha   90.00
_cell.angle_beta   90.00
_cell.angle_gamma   90.00
#
_symmetry.space_group_name_H-M   'P 1'
#
loop_
_entity.id
_entity.type
_entity.pdbx_description
1 polymer ?
#
loop_
_entity_poly.entity_id
_entity_poly.type
_entity_poly.pdbx_seq_one_letter_code
_entity_poly.pdbx_strand_id
1 'polypeptide(L)'
;MALSGTPPKRPRLAAITTAYKKYLHPQHVVDRLLDGYGWKGVYHRPEMDVVSLFVDQHGEGDIFQERADRHPTMKICPTIADALTLGTGKLAVDGVVVVAEHGTYPISNTQMLEGDDVWAAASAGRWSKDLLSSALSRSDTPLGLSVLDGRPQDLTVEGILPQLVKDPFAYCIEYNDGTRATLLMLNGAVRDFNISVRVADHGTVSTQFFTTPNPNQTYSACLAAKIEQMFVTKAAPYPVQRTLLTSGVLEACLTSRHRLNQRVETPHLAVSYQAPMESQFARS
;
A
#
# COMPACT_ATOMS: atom_id res chain seq x y z
N MET A 1 -9.62 31.99 -36.73
CA MET A 1 -10.27 32.26 -35.43
C MET A 1 -9.33 31.75 -34.34
N ALA A 2 -8.66 32.65 -33.63
CA ALA A 2 -7.80 32.30 -32.50
C ALA A 2 -8.68 32.01 -31.28
N LEU A 3 -8.55 30.83 -30.69
CA LEU A 3 -9.18 30.48 -29.42
C LEU A 3 -8.44 31.21 -28.29
N SER A 4 -8.89 32.43 -27.97
CA SER A 4 -8.41 33.20 -26.84
C SER A 4 -9.08 32.70 -25.55
N GLY A 5 -8.57 31.61 -24.99
CA GLY A 5 -8.82 31.22 -23.60
C GLY A 5 -7.49 31.23 -22.86
N THR A 6 -7.42 31.90 -21.71
CA THR A 6 -6.29 31.73 -20.79
C THR A 6 -6.17 30.23 -20.48
N PRO A 7 -5.00 29.59 -20.66
CA PRO A 7 -4.86 28.17 -20.38
C PRO A 7 -5.31 27.91 -18.93
N PRO A 8 -6.09 26.85 -18.69
CA PRO A 8 -6.58 26.54 -17.36
C PRO A 8 -5.41 26.43 -16.39
N LYS A 9 -5.53 27.10 -15.25
CA LYS A 9 -4.50 27.09 -14.20
C LYS A 9 -4.28 25.64 -13.74
N ARG A 10 -3.05 25.16 -13.89
CA ARG A 10 -2.64 23.83 -13.42
C ARG A 10 -2.77 23.75 -11.90
N PRO A 11 -3.37 22.68 -11.33
CA PRO A 11 -3.47 22.50 -9.89
C PRO A 11 -2.09 22.48 -9.23
N ARG A 12 -1.97 23.16 -8.11
CA ARG A 12 -0.74 23.26 -7.33
C ARG A 12 -0.78 22.27 -6.17
N LEU A 13 0.18 21.36 -6.10
CA LEU A 13 0.24 20.30 -5.10
C LEU A 13 1.34 20.54 -4.07
N ALA A 14 1.06 20.24 -2.80
CA ALA A 14 2.07 20.01 -1.78
C ALA A 14 2.37 18.51 -1.67
N ALA A 15 3.64 18.13 -1.69
CA ALA A 15 4.07 16.78 -1.35
C ALA A 15 4.54 16.74 0.12
N ILE A 16 3.95 15.84 0.91
CA ILE A 16 4.32 15.62 2.31
C ILE A 16 4.89 14.21 2.43
N THR A 17 6.17 14.12 2.77
CA THR A 17 6.92 12.87 2.77
C THR A 17 7.70 12.72 4.06
N THR A 18 7.93 11.48 4.46
CA THR A 18 8.66 11.17 5.69
C THR A 18 10.15 10.93 5.43
N ALA A 19 10.50 10.40 4.27
CA ALA A 19 11.87 10.27 3.77
C ALA A 19 11.86 10.32 2.23
N TYR A 20 12.94 10.77 1.58
CA TYR A 20 12.97 10.86 0.12
C TYR A 20 14.33 10.43 -0.45
N LYS A 21 14.42 9.13 -0.75
CA LYS A 21 15.63 8.44 -1.27
C LYS A 21 15.30 7.58 -2.49
N LYS A 22 16.35 7.14 -3.17
CA LYS A 22 16.24 6.20 -4.30
C LYS A 22 15.52 4.91 -3.87
N TYR A 23 14.59 4.46 -4.70
CA TYR A 23 13.73 3.28 -4.52
C TYR A 23 12.71 3.34 -3.38
N LEU A 24 12.53 4.50 -2.73
CA LEU A 24 11.46 4.69 -1.77
C LEU A 24 10.17 5.15 -2.47
N HIS A 25 9.02 4.83 -1.88
CA HIS A 25 7.72 5.21 -2.43
C HIS A 25 7.56 6.72 -2.67
N PRO A 26 8.05 7.61 -1.79
CA PRO A 26 8.06 9.06 -2.06
C PRO A 26 8.70 9.43 -3.39
N GLN A 27 9.87 8.84 -3.71
CA GLN A 27 10.48 9.00 -5.03
C GLN A 27 9.53 8.51 -6.13
N HIS A 28 9.03 7.28 -6.01
CA HIS A 28 8.21 6.70 -7.06
C HIS A 28 6.93 7.48 -7.34
N VAL A 29 6.32 8.13 -6.35
CA VAL A 29 5.10 8.91 -6.56
C VAL A 29 5.44 10.34 -6.99
N VAL A 30 6.30 11.04 -6.26
CA VAL A 30 6.54 12.47 -6.47
C VAL A 30 7.32 12.74 -7.75
N ASP A 31 8.32 11.91 -8.11
CA ASP A 31 9.06 12.06 -9.38
C ASP A 31 8.12 11.95 -10.59
N ARG A 32 7.08 11.11 -10.52
CA ARG A 32 6.11 10.97 -11.62
C ARG A 32 5.25 12.22 -11.79
N LEU A 33 5.00 12.95 -10.72
CA LEU A 33 4.28 14.22 -10.76
C LEU A 33 5.19 15.39 -11.17
N LEU A 34 6.48 15.32 -10.84
CA LEU A 34 7.49 16.33 -11.19
C LEU A 34 8.01 16.19 -12.62
N ASP A 35 8.55 15.02 -12.96
CA ASP A 35 9.24 14.76 -14.21
C ASP A 35 8.26 14.26 -15.28
N GLY A 36 7.31 13.40 -14.89
CA GLY A 36 6.42 12.66 -15.79
C GLY A 36 6.75 11.16 -15.80
N TYR A 37 6.04 10.38 -16.60
CA TYR A 37 6.20 8.93 -16.66
C TYR A 37 5.70 8.32 -17.97
N GLY A 38 6.17 7.13 -18.31
CA GLY A 38 5.61 6.34 -19.40
C GLY A 38 4.20 5.85 -19.05
N TRP A 39 3.22 6.15 -19.90
CA TRP A 39 1.82 5.77 -19.73
C TRP A 39 1.16 5.51 -21.07
N LYS A 40 0.49 4.36 -21.23
CA LYS A 40 -0.21 3.97 -22.47
C LYS A 40 0.64 4.13 -23.74
N GLY A 41 1.91 3.71 -23.67
CA GLY A 41 2.86 3.78 -24.79
C GLY A 41 3.42 5.16 -25.12
N VAL A 42 3.10 6.21 -24.35
CA VAL A 42 3.62 7.56 -24.55
C VAL A 42 4.27 8.11 -23.27
N TYR A 43 5.12 9.12 -23.42
CA TYR A 43 5.56 9.90 -22.26
C TYR A 43 4.43 10.85 -21.84
N HIS A 44 4.04 10.77 -20.58
CA HIS A 44 2.95 11.55 -20.00
C HIS A 44 3.48 12.51 -18.94
N ARG A 45 3.17 13.79 -19.09
CA ARG A 45 3.43 14.82 -18.10
C ARG A 45 2.09 15.19 -17.45
N PRO A 46 1.91 14.97 -16.13
CA PRO A 46 0.65 15.31 -15.46
C PRO A 46 0.26 16.77 -15.62
N GLU A 47 -1.05 17.04 -15.71
CA GLU A 47 -1.62 18.39 -15.81
C GLU A 47 -1.68 19.15 -14.46
N MET A 48 -0.66 19.00 -13.62
CA MET A 48 -0.51 19.64 -12.30
C MET A 48 0.95 19.89 -11.95
N ASP A 49 1.20 20.72 -10.95
CA ASP A 49 2.55 21.09 -10.53
C ASP A 49 2.74 20.86 -9.03
N VAL A 50 3.79 20.12 -8.65
CA VAL A 50 4.24 20.03 -7.27
C VAL A 50 5.02 21.31 -6.95
N VAL A 51 4.48 22.14 -6.05
CA VAL A 51 5.03 23.49 -5.75
C VAL A 51 5.72 23.56 -4.41
N SER A 52 5.50 22.57 -3.54
CA SER A 52 6.16 22.46 -2.25
C SER A 52 6.38 21.01 -1.86
N LEU A 53 7.46 20.78 -1.12
CA LEU A 53 7.86 19.49 -0.60
C LEU A 53 8.24 19.63 0.88
N PHE A 54 7.63 18.84 1.75
CA PHE A 54 8.12 18.59 3.09
C PHE A 54 8.72 17.18 3.16
N VAL A 55 9.91 17.08 3.76
CA VAL A 55 10.59 15.81 4.06
C VAL A 55 10.91 15.83 5.54
N ASP A 56 10.31 14.92 6.31
CA ASP A 56 10.47 14.89 7.77
C ASP A 56 11.88 14.46 8.20
N GLN A 57 12.39 13.37 7.62
CA GLN A 57 13.66 12.76 8.02
C GLN A 57 14.69 12.90 6.90
N HIS A 58 15.87 13.43 7.27
CA HIS A 58 16.99 13.68 6.36
C HIS A 58 18.16 12.77 6.73
N GLY A 59 18.96 12.37 5.74
CA GLY A 59 20.15 11.56 5.95
C GLY A 59 20.86 11.16 4.65
N GLU A 60 21.76 10.20 4.76
CA GLU A 60 22.54 9.73 3.62
C GLU A 60 21.65 9.16 2.50
N GLY A 61 21.97 9.52 1.25
CA GLY A 61 21.26 9.03 0.06
C GLY A 61 19.99 9.80 -0.29
N ASP A 62 19.72 10.93 0.36
CA ASP A 62 18.63 11.82 0.01
C ASP A 62 18.80 12.40 -1.40
N ILE A 63 17.67 12.49 -2.11
CA ILE A 63 17.62 12.98 -3.49
C ILE A 63 16.74 14.21 -3.66
N PHE A 64 16.07 14.67 -2.59
CA PHE A 64 15.12 15.78 -2.68
C PHE A 64 15.76 17.13 -3.00
N GLN A 65 17.02 17.37 -2.59
CA GLN A 65 17.74 18.59 -2.94
C GLN A 65 17.99 18.66 -4.45
N GLU A 66 18.44 17.55 -5.04
CA GLU A 66 18.63 17.46 -6.48
C GLU A 66 17.30 17.68 -7.24
N ARG A 67 16.17 17.17 -6.72
CA ARG A 67 14.85 17.43 -7.30
C ARG A 67 14.48 18.92 -7.23
N ALA A 68 14.80 19.61 -6.14
CA ALA A 68 14.57 21.05 -6.02
C ALA A 68 15.44 21.85 -6.99
N ASP A 69 16.70 21.45 -7.19
CA ASP A 69 17.61 22.10 -8.15
C ASP A 69 17.10 21.93 -9.59
N ARG A 70 16.57 20.74 -9.92
CA ARG A 70 15.98 20.44 -11.23
C ARG A 70 14.63 21.13 -11.45
N HIS A 71 13.84 21.31 -10.39
CA HIS A 71 12.50 21.90 -10.42
C HIS A 71 12.46 23.16 -9.55
N PRO A 72 13.01 24.30 -10.02
CA PRO A 72 13.20 25.51 -9.21
C PRO A 72 11.89 26.17 -8.74
N THR A 73 10.75 25.77 -9.30
CA THR A 73 9.42 26.20 -8.85
C THR A 73 8.92 25.46 -7.62
N MET A 74 9.50 24.30 -7.29
CA MET A 74 9.19 23.52 -6.10
C MET A 74 10.04 23.99 -4.93
N LYS A 75 9.40 24.36 -3.81
CA LYS A 75 10.09 24.78 -2.59
C LYS A 75 10.17 23.63 -1.58
N ILE A 76 11.36 23.34 -1.09
CA ILE A 76 11.50 22.52 0.12
C ILE A 76 11.09 23.39 1.31
N CYS A 77 10.15 22.89 2.12
CA CYS A 77 9.57 23.61 3.23
C CYS A 77 9.98 22.95 4.56
N PRO A 78 10.31 23.74 5.60
CA PRO A 78 10.79 23.20 6.87
C PRO A 78 9.66 22.63 7.73
N THR A 79 8.41 22.97 7.45
CA THR A 79 7.24 22.46 8.16
C THR A 79 6.12 22.08 7.18
N ILE A 80 5.23 21.19 7.62
CA ILE A 80 3.99 20.88 6.87
C ILE A 80 3.17 22.16 6.67
N ALA A 81 3.06 23.03 7.67
CA ALA A 81 2.33 24.29 7.56
C ALA A 81 2.92 25.18 6.45
N ASP A 82 4.25 25.27 6.35
CA ASP A 82 4.91 26.02 5.29
C ASP A 82 4.70 25.37 3.92
N ALA A 83 4.71 24.05 3.83
CA ALA A 83 4.42 23.35 2.58
C ALA A 83 2.99 23.63 2.08
N LEU A 84 2.01 23.67 2.99
CA LEU A 84 0.61 23.91 2.64
C LEU A 84 0.31 25.38 2.37
N THR A 85 1.03 26.30 3.02
CA THR A 85 0.76 27.75 2.94
C THR A 85 1.74 28.53 2.09
N LEU A 86 2.84 27.91 1.67
CA LEU A 86 3.99 28.56 1.02
C LEU A 86 4.52 29.76 1.82
N GLY A 87 4.45 29.67 3.15
CA GLY A 87 4.86 30.73 4.08
C GLY A 87 3.90 31.92 4.18
N THR A 88 2.72 31.85 3.53
CA THR A 88 1.75 32.96 3.52
C THR A 88 0.79 32.94 4.71
N GLY A 89 0.79 31.86 5.51
CA GLY A 89 -0.16 31.64 6.60
C GLY A 89 -1.59 31.29 6.15
N LYS A 90 -1.85 31.17 4.84
CA LYS A 90 -3.13 30.70 4.26
C LYS A 90 -2.87 29.56 3.28
N LEU A 91 -3.83 28.65 3.11
CA LEU A 91 -3.70 27.56 2.13
C LEU A 91 -3.41 28.14 0.74
N ALA A 92 -2.30 27.68 0.16
CA ALA A 92 -1.79 28.18 -1.13
C ALA A 92 -1.69 27.08 -2.20
N VAL A 93 -2.09 25.86 -1.87
CA VAL A 93 -2.11 24.67 -2.73
C VAL A 93 -3.54 24.21 -2.95
N ASP A 94 -3.79 23.61 -4.11
CA ASP A 94 -5.08 23.04 -4.52
C ASP A 94 -5.21 21.58 -4.05
N GLY A 95 -4.10 20.94 -3.66
CA GLY A 95 -4.06 19.54 -3.28
C GLY A 95 -2.84 19.15 -2.45
N VAL A 96 -2.94 18.00 -1.79
CA VAL A 96 -1.87 17.42 -0.97
C VAL A 96 -1.66 15.95 -1.36
N VAL A 97 -0.42 15.59 -1.63
CA VAL A 97 0.01 14.20 -1.83
C VAL A 97 0.82 13.79 -0.61
N VAL A 98 0.31 12.83 0.15
CA VAL A 98 0.97 12.34 1.38
C VAL A 98 1.56 10.96 1.10
N VAL A 99 2.87 10.82 1.26
CA VAL A 99 3.59 9.54 1.15
C VAL A 99 4.46 9.37 2.38
N ALA A 100 3.85 8.78 3.43
CA ALA A 100 4.40 8.74 4.78
C ALA A 100 4.68 7.32 5.31
N GLU A 101 5.01 6.40 4.40
CA GLU A 101 5.20 4.97 4.74
C GLU A 101 6.60 4.67 5.29
N HIS A 102 7.61 5.43 4.87
CA HIS A 102 9.02 5.19 5.22
C HIS A 102 9.44 6.07 6.39
N GLY A 103 10.55 5.76 7.05
CA GLY A 103 11.11 6.58 8.10
C GLY A 103 11.19 5.85 9.44
N THR A 104 12.09 6.34 10.28
CA THR A 104 12.36 5.81 11.60
C THR A 104 11.62 6.65 12.62
N TYR A 105 10.47 6.18 13.07
CA TYR A 105 9.75 6.79 14.18
C TYR A 105 9.85 5.86 15.40
N PRO A 106 9.80 6.38 16.64
CA PRO A 106 9.68 5.52 17.81
C PRO A 106 8.52 4.55 17.61
N ILE A 107 8.84 3.27 17.53
CA ILE A 107 7.84 2.23 17.39
C ILE A 107 7.07 2.22 18.71
N SER A 108 5.81 2.64 18.71
CA SER A 108 4.89 2.19 19.75
C SER A 108 4.74 0.68 19.54
N ASN A 109 5.07 -0.15 20.54
CA ASN A 109 5.06 -1.62 20.41
C ASN A 109 3.72 -2.09 19.84
N THR A 110 3.71 -2.30 18.51
CA THR A 110 2.50 -2.43 17.68
C THR A 110 2.30 -3.83 17.08
N GLN A 111 2.19 -4.87 17.90
CA GLN A 111 2.23 -6.30 17.53
C GLN A 111 0.97 -7.16 17.67
N MET A 112 0.39 -7.51 16.51
CA MET A 112 -0.77 -8.41 16.24
C MET A 112 -0.52 -9.82 16.79
N LEU A 113 -1.38 -10.83 16.55
CA LEU A 113 -0.92 -12.22 16.69
C LEU A 113 0.40 -12.35 15.93
N GLU A 114 1.44 -12.66 16.67
CA GLU A 114 2.81 -12.71 16.21
C GLU A 114 3.52 -13.92 16.78
N GLY A 115 4.61 -14.35 16.13
CA GLY A 115 5.41 -15.46 16.64
C GLY A 115 4.56 -16.70 16.93
N ASP A 116 4.75 -17.25 18.13
CA ASP A 116 4.07 -18.47 18.57
C ASP A 116 2.55 -18.31 18.71
N ASP A 117 2.04 -17.11 18.96
CA ASP A 117 0.60 -16.85 19.07
C ASP A 117 -0.12 -17.07 17.73
N VAL A 118 0.57 -16.84 16.59
CA VAL A 118 0.04 -17.17 15.26
C VAL A 118 -0.21 -18.67 15.14
N TRP A 119 0.75 -19.49 15.57
CA TRP A 119 0.66 -20.94 15.49
C TRP A 119 -0.30 -21.53 16.52
N ALA A 120 -0.34 -20.98 17.73
CA ALA A 120 -1.33 -21.33 18.74
C ALA A 120 -2.76 -21.02 18.25
N ALA A 121 -2.96 -19.87 17.59
CA ALA A 121 -4.23 -19.51 16.98
C ALA A 121 -4.65 -20.49 15.87
N ALA A 122 -3.70 -21.05 15.11
CA ALA A 122 -3.95 -22.11 14.14
C ALA A 122 -4.51 -23.36 14.81
N SER A 123 -3.86 -23.80 15.89
CA SER A 123 -4.24 -25.01 16.64
C SER A 123 -5.58 -24.84 17.34
N ALA A 124 -5.91 -23.62 17.75
CA ALA A 124 -7.23 -23.24 18.28
C ALA A 124 -8.30 -23.04 17.20
N GLY A 125 -7.99 -23.24 15.92
CA GLY A 125 -8.95 -23.10 14.81
C GLY A 125 -9.38 -21.66 14.51
N ARG A 126 -8.62 -20.65 14.97
CA ARG A 126 -8.91 -19.23 14.68
C ARG A 126 -8.68 -18.87 13.22
N TRP A 127 -7.83 -19.63 12.53
CA TRP A 127 -7.64 -19.58 11.08
C TRP A 127 -7.43 -20.99 10.53
N SER A 128 -7.72 -21.20 9.25
CA SER A 128 -7.81 -22.54 8.65
C SER A 128 -6.49 -23.02 8.05
N LYS A 129 -5.94 -24.11 8.59
CA LYS A 129 -4.75 -24.80 8.04
C LYS A 129 -4.99 -25.32 6.62
N ASP A 130 -6.18 -25.83 6.31
CA ASP A 130 -6.52 -26.33 4.98
C ASP A 130 -6.54 -25.22 3.92
N LEU A 131 -7.08 -24.03 4.27
CA LEU A 131 -7.05 -22.87 3.38
C LEU A 131 -5.62 -22.37 3.18
N LEU A 132 -4.79 -22.37 4.24
CA LEU A 132 -3.38 -22.04 4.12
C LEU A 132 -2.65 -23.01 3.17
N SER A 133 -2.82 -24.32 3.35
CA SER A 133 -2.25 -25.34 2.47
C SER A 133 -2.69 -25.13 1.01
N SER A 134 -3.99 -24.93 0.79
CA SER A 134 -4.56 -24.63 -0.53
C SER A 134 -3.99 -23.34 -1.16
N ALA A 135 -3.74 -22.30 -0.37
CA ALA A 135 -3.11 -21.06 -0.84
C ALA A 135 -1.63 -21.29 -1.19
N LEU A 136 -0.86 -21.93 -0.31
CA LEU A 136 0.56 -22.24 -0.55
C LEU A 136 0.77 -23.11 -1.78
N SER A 137 -0.19 -23.99 -2.11
CA SER A 137 -0.15 -24.80 -3.33
C SER A 137 -0.22 -23.99 -4.64
N ARG A 138 -0.43 -22.67 -4.57
CA ARG A 138 -0.43 -21.74 -5.71
C ARG A 138 0.86 -20.91 -5.80
N SER A 139 1.78 -21.07 -4.85
CA SER A 139 3.05 -20.34 -4.86
C SER A 139 3.97 -20.85 -5.95
N ASP A 140 4.51 -19.93 -6.75
CA ASP A 140 5.58 -20.19 -7.71
C ASP A 140 6.96 -19.81 -7.15
N THR A 141 6.99 -19.12 -6.01
CA THR A 141 8.22 -18.59 -5.40
C THR A 141 8.42 -19.03 -3.94
N PRO A 142 8.44 -20.36 -3.66
CA PRO A 142 8.79 -20.86 -2.34
C PRO A 142 10.22 -20.45 -1.98
N LEU A 143 10.41 -20.09 -0.71
CA LEU A 143 11.70 -19.74 -0.11
C LEU A 143 12.28 -20.97 0.62
N GLY A 144 13.19 -20.75 1.58
CA GLY A 144 13.80 -21.82 2.35
C GLY A 144 14.71 -22.72 1.51
N LEU A 145 14.59 -24.03 1.70
CA LEU A 145 15.47 -25.02 1.06
C LEU A 145 15.33 -25.00 -0.47
N SER A 146 14.15 -24.67 -0.97
CA SER A 146 13.89 -24.52 -2.41
C SER A 146 14.86 -23.55 -3.08
N VAL A 147 15.21 -22.45 -2.40
CA VAL A 147 16.16 -21.44 -2.92
C VAL A 147 17.59 -21.75 -2.50
N LEU A 148 17.79 -22.32 -1.31
CA LEU A 148 19.13 -22.57 -0.76
C LEU A 148 19.88 -23.70 -1.47
N ASP A 149 19.20 -24.80 -1.82
CA ASP A 149 19.83 -25.97 -2.44
C ASP A 149 19.02 -26.65 -3.55
N GLY A 150 17.89 -26.05 -3.95
CA GLY A 150 17.11 -26.48 -5.10
C GLY A 150 16.23 -27.71 -4.86
N ARG A 151 16.13 -28.23 -3.63
CA ARG A 151 15.25 -29.37 -3.34
C ARG A 151 13.77 -28.94 -3.30
N PRO A 152 12.83 -29.82 -3.69
CA PRO A 152 11.41 -29.61 -3.41
C PRO A 152 11.16 -29.51 -1.90
N GLN A 153 10.28 -28.61 -1.50
CA GLN A 153 9.90 -28.40 -0.11
C GLN A 153 8.38 -28.36 0.02
N ASP A 154 7.83 -29.25 0.86
CA ASP A 154 6.44 -29.17 1.26
C ASP A 154 6.32 -28.22 2.46
N LEU A 155 5.83 -27.01 2.18
CA LEU A 155 5.61 -25.99 3.21
C LEU A 155 4.45 -26.32 4.15
N THR A 156 3.64 -27.33 3.86
CA THR A 156 2.45 -27.67 4.66
C THR A 156 2.72 -28.71 5.74
N VAL A 157 3.91 -29.34 5.71
CA VAL A 157 4.36 -30.27 6.74
C VAL A 157 4.51 -29.54 8.08
N GLU A 158 4.04 -30.20 9.13
CA GLU A 158 4.10 -29.69 10.50
C GLU A 158 5.53 -29.32 10.90
N GLY A 159 5.68 -28.12 11.48
CA GLY A 159 6.97 -27.60 11.93
C GLY A 159 7.82 -26.90 10.85
N ILE A 160 7.54 -27.06 9.55
CA ILE A 160 8.31 -26.38 8.50
C ILE A 160 8.09 -24.86 8.49
N LEU A 161 6.84 -24.41 8.47
CA LEU A 161 6.55 -22.96 8.48
C LEU A 161 7.10 -22.24 9.71
N PRO A 162 6.93 -22.73 10.95
CA PRO A 162 7.56 -22.12 12.13
C PRO A 162 9.10 -22.05 12.06
N GLN A 163 9.75 -23.00 11.38
CA GLN A 163 11.20 -22.96 11.19
C GLN A 163 11.64 -21.87 10.20
N LEU A 164 10.88 -21.68 9.12
CA LEU A 164 11.19 -20.72 8.06
C LEU A 164 10.78 -19.28 8.41
N VAL A 165 9.60 -19.13 9.00
CA VAL A 165 8.98 -17.84 9.29
C VAL A 165 9.26 -17.45 10.73
N LYS A 166 10.32 -16.66 10.94
CA LYS A 166 10.76 -16.25 12.29
C LYS A 166 9.79 -15.30 12.98
N ASP A 167 9.22 -14.38 12.21
CA ASP A 167 8.31 -13.34 12.71
C ASP A 167 6.98 -13.38 11.92
N PRO A 168 6.14 -14.41 12.12
CA PRO A 168 4.85 -14.50 11.45
C PRO A 168 3.88 -13.46 12.00
N PHE A 169 2.92 -13.05 11.18
CA PHE A 169 1.86 -12.12 11.56
C PHE A 169 0.50 -12.61 11.03
N ALA A 170 -0.56 -12.59 11.85
CA ALA A 170 -1.90 -12.99 11.45
C ALA A 170 -3.00 -11.97 11.79
N TYR A 171 -3.63 -11.38 10.76
CA TYR A 171 -4.80 -10.50 10.90
C TYR A 171 -6.07 -11.35 10.83
N CYS A 172 -6.73 -11.60 11.95
CA CYS A 172 -7.99 -12.35 12.00
C CYS A 172 -9.19 -11.39 11.95
N ILE A 173 -10.05 -11.53 10.94
CA ILE A 173 -11.17 -10.62 10.68
C ILE A 173 -12.48 -11.44 10.65
N GLU A 174 -13.49 -10.96 11.36
CA GLU A 174 -14.87 -11.45 11.28
C GLU A 174 -15.74 -10.33 10.71
N TYR A 175 -16.42 -10.61 9.61
CA TYR A 175 -17.34 -9.68 8.94
C TYR A 175 -18.74 -9.80 9.52
N ASN A 176 -19.58 -8.78 9.31
CA ASN A 176 -20.94 -8.70 9.85
C ASN A 176 -21.86 -9.83 9.34
N ASP A 177 -21.55 -10.41 8.19
CA ASP A 177 -22.28 -11.55 7.60
C ASP A 177 -21.78 -12.92 8.12
N GLY A 178 -20.84 -12.92 9.07
CA GLY A 178 -20.21 -14.11 9.62
C GLY A 178 -19.05 -14.65 8.78
N THR A 179 -18.74 -14.05 7.63
CA THR A 179 -17.54 -14.39 6.86
C THR A 179 -16.32 -14.15 7.73
N ARG A 180 -15.36 -15.08 7.67
CA ARG A 180 -14.07 -14.95 8.37
C ARG A 180 -12.95 -14.88 7.36
N ALA A 181 -12.03 -13.94 7.56
CA ALA A 181 -10.82 -13.83 6.77
C ALA A 181 -9.58 -13.84 7.66
N THR A 182 -8.47 -14.31 7.11
CA THR A 182 -7.16 -14.22 7.75
C THR A 182 -6.12 -13.79 6.73
N LEU A 183 -5.43 -12.70 7.00
CA LEU A 183 -4.20 -12.34 6.28
C LEU A 183 -3.01 -12.86 7.07
N LEU A 184 -2.20 -13.71 6.45
CA LEU A 184 -0.97 -14.25 7.03
C LEU A 184 0.24 -13.63 6.33
N MET A 185 1.14 -13.02 7.09
CA MET A 185 2.47 -12.64 6.58
C MET A 185 3.45 -13.75 6.93
N LEU A 186 3.91 -14.46 5.90
CA LEU A 186 4.79 -15.62 6.03
C LEU A 186 6.17 -15.31 5.44
N ASN A 187 6.76 -14.19 5.86
CA ASN A 187 8.06 -13.73 5.41
C ASN A 187 9.10 -14.83 5.68
N GLY A 188 9.78 -15.30 4.62
CA GLY A 188 10.73 -16.41 4.69
C GLY A 188 10.20 -17.74 4.16
N ALA A 189 8.89 -17.89 3.93
CA ALA A 189 8.29 -19.09 3.33
C ALA A 189 7.95 -18.94 1.83
N VAL A 190 7.39 -17.79 1.42
CA VAL A 190 7.05 -17.48 0.01
C VAL A 190 7.33 -16.01 -0.29
N ARG A 191 7.54 -15.64 -1.57
CA ARG A 191 7.65 -14.22 -1.98
C ARG A 191 6.36 -13.67 -2.61
N ASP A 192 5.50 -14.54 -3.10
CA ASP A 192 4.27 -14.18 -3.80
C ASP A 192 3.07 -14.07 -2.85
N PHE A 193 1.97 -13.57 -3.40
CA PHE A 193 0.71 -13.42 -2.69
C PHE A 193 -0.27 -14.48 -3.18
N ASN A 194 -0.74 -15.32 -2.28
CA ASN A 194 -1.71 -16.37 -2.58
C ASN A 194 -2.97 -16.20 -1.73
N ILE A 195 -4.11 -16.59 -2.30
CA ILE A 195 -5.38 -16.61 -1.59
C ILE A 195 -6.07 -17.94 -1.78
N SER A 196 -6.72 -18.42 -0.73
CA SER A 196 -7.68 -19.52 -0.78
C SER A 196 -8.94 -19.11 -0.03
N VAL A 197 -10.09 -19.44 -0.61
CA VAL A 197 -11.40 -19.07 -0.09
C VAL A 197 -12.29 -20.30 -0.13
N ARG A 198 -13.05 -20.52 0.95
CA ARG A 198 -14.17 -21.47 0.94
C ARG A 198 -15.44 -20.72 0.54
N VAL A 199 -16.00 -21.10 -0.59
CA VAL A 199 -17.23 -20.52 -1.13
C VAL A 199 -18.38 -21.47 -0.85
N ALA A 200 -19.48 -20.94 -0.30
CA ALA A 200 -20.71 -21.70 -0.07
C ALA A 200 -21.15 -22.40 -1.37
N ASP A 201 -21.54 -23.66 -1.27
CA ASP A 201 -22.01 -24.51 -2.38
C ASP A 201 -21.00 -24.75 -3.53
N HIS A 202 -19.77 -24.25 -3.42
CA HIS A 202 -18.71 -24.38 -4.44
C HIS A 202 -17.40 -24.98 -3.92
N GLY A 203 -17.22 -25.06 -2.59
CA GLY A 203 -16.02 -25.63 -1.97
C GLY A 203 -14.85 -24.67 -1.94
N THR A 204 -13.61 -25.19 -1.94
CA THR A 204 -12.39 -24.39 -1.83
C THR A 204 -11.90 -23.97 -3.21
N VAL A 205 -11.63 -22.67 -3.39
CA VAL A 205 -11.01 -22.09 -4.58
C VAL A 205 -9.75 -21.33 -4.16
N SER A 206 -8.65 -21.48 -4.90
CA SER A 206 -7.40 -20.75 -4.64
C SER A 206 -6.75 -20.21 -5.91
N THR A 207 -6.04 -19.09 -5.77
CA THR A 207 -5.27 -18.46 -6.85
C THR A 207 -4.07 -17.69 -6.28
N GLN A 208 -3.08 -17.45 -7.15
CA GLN A 208 -1.98 -16.54 -6.90
C GLN A 208 -2.32 -15.16 -7.49
N PHE A 209 -1.81 -14.09 -6.87
CA PHE A 209 -1.79 -12.75 -7.44
C PHE A 209 -0.43 -12.48 -8.08
N PHE A 210 -0.41 -12.35 -9.40
CA PHE A 210 0.80 -11.98 -10.13
C PHE A 210 1.10 -10.49 -9.98
N THR A 211 2.33 -10.19 -9.56
CA THR A 211 2.89 -8.84 -9.53
C THR A 211 3.86 -8.66 -10.69
N THR A 212 4.04 -7.42 -11.15
CA THR A 212 5.02 -7.12 -12.19
C THR A 212 6.43 -7.38 -11.64
N PRO A 213 7.31 -8.10 -12.38
CA PRO A 213 8.67 -8.34 -11.91
C PRO A 213 9.49 -7.04 -11.85
N ASN A 214 10.38 -6.95 -10.86
CA ASN A 214 11.37 -5.87 -10.78
C ASN A 214 12.31 -5.88 -12.00
N PRO A 215 12.87 -4.72 -12.41
CA PRO A 215 12.75 -3.39 -11.80
C PRO A 215 11.59 -2.52 -12.34
N ASN A 216 10.89 -2.95 -13.39
CA ASN A 216 9.91 -2.11 -14.07
C ASN A 216 8.52 -2.22 -13.42
N GLN A 217 8.25 -1.35 -12.44
CA GLN A 217 7.01 -1.39 -11.67
C GLN A 217 6.00 -0.34 -12.17
N THR A 218 5.05 -0.76 -13.00
CA THR A 218 4.03 0.11 -13.60
C THR A 218 2.99 0.62 -12.59
N TYR A 219 2.86 0.00 -11.41
CA TYR A 219 1.83 0.38 -10.44
C TYR A 219 1.94 1.83 -9.97
N SER A 220 3.15 2.39 -9.86
CA SER A 220 3.33 3.80 -9.46
C SER A 220 2.90 4.77 -10.55
N ALA A 221 3.02 4.37 -11.83
CA ALA A 221 2.47 5.14 -12.95
C ALA A 221 0.94 5.09 -12.94
N CYS A 222 0.35 3.93 -12.64
CA CYS A 222 -1.09 3.80 -12.44
C CYS A 222 -1.59 4.68 -11.28
N LEU A 223 -0.89 4.65 -10.15
CA LEU A 223 -1.22 5.50 -9.00
C LEU A 223 -1.13 6.99 -9.37
N ALA A 224 -0.07 7.43 -10.05
CA ALA A 224 0.07 8.81 -10.50
C ALA A 224 -1.07 9.22 -11.45
N ALA A 225 -1.46 8.37 -12.39
CA ALA A 225 -2.58 8.62 -13.30
C ALA A 225 -3.92 8.73 -12.55
N LYS A 226 -4.11 7.95 -11.46
CA LYS A 226 -5.30 8.04 -10.61
C LYS A 226 -5.30 9.28 -9.72
N ILE A 227 -4.15 9.68 -9.19
CA ILE A 227 -3.98 10.95 -8.48
C ILE A 227 -4.37 12.10 -9.41
N GLU A 228 -3.87 12.09 -10.64
CA GLU A 228 -4.21 13.09 -11.64
C GLU A 228 -5.70 13.11 -11.97
N GLN A 229 -6.30 11.93 -12.24
CA GLN A 229 -7.73 11.80 -12.46
C GLN A 229 -8.52 12.43 -11.30
N MET A 230 -8.12 12.17 -10.06
CA MET A 230 -8.77 12.72 -8.87
C MET A 230 -8.72 14.25 -8.84
N PHE A 231 -7.55 14.84 -9.08
CA PHE A 231 -7.38 16.30 -9.03
C PHE A 231 -8.07 17.02 -10.19
N VAL A 232 -7.99 16.48 -11.40
CA VAL A 232 -8.61 17.08 -12.59
C VAL A 232 -10.13 17.01 -12.51
N THR A 233 -10.68 15.86 -12.10
CA THR A 233 -12.14 15.67 -12.02
C THR A 233 -12.75 16.15 -10.71
N LYS A 234 -11.92 16.41 -9.69
CA LYS A 234 -12.34 16.70 -8.30
C LYS A 234 -13.22 15.61 -7.70
N ALA A 235 -13.09 14.37 -8.20
CA ALA A 235 -13.84 13.21 -7.75
C ALA A 235 -12.88 12.04 -7.54
N ALA A 236 -13.05 11.29 -6.45
CA ALA A 236 -12.24 10.10 -6.21
C ALA A 236 -12.50 9.05 -7.31
N PRO A 237 -11.45 8.52 -7.98
CA PRO A 237 -11.63 7.54 -9.06
C PRO A 237 -11.83 6.12 -8.54
N TYR A 238 -12.11 5.97 -7.24
CA TYR A 238 -12.33 4.72 -6.54
C TYR A 238 -13.35 4.94 -5.41
N PRO A 239 -13.99 3.86 -4.89
CA PRO A 239 -14.89 3.97 -3.75
C PRO A 239 -14.13 4.34 -2.47
N VAL A 240 -14.29 5.58 -1.99
CA VAL A 240 -13.57 6.09 -0.79
C VAL A 240 -13.88 5.28 0.47
N GLN A 241 -15.07 4.69 0.54
CA GLN A 241 -15.49 3.79 1.61
C GLN A 241 -14.58 2.55 1.69
N ARG A 242 -14.04 2.07 0.55
CA ARG A 242 -13.07 0.96 0.55
C ARG A 242 -11.79 1.35 1.29
N THR A 243 -11.31 2.58 1.10
CA THR A 243 -10.15 3.09 1.85
C THR A 243 -10.45 3.11 3.34
N LEU A 244 -11.60 3.67 3.75
CA LEU A 244 -12.04 3.68 5.14
C LEU A 244 -12.09 2.27 5.75
N LEU A 245 -12.65 1.29 5.04
CA LEU A 245 -12.69 -0.10 5.48
C LEU A 245 -11.28 -0.67 5.67
N THR A 246 -10.39 -0.50 4.68
CA THR A 246 -9.03 -1.05 4.77
C THR A 246 -8.19 -0.41 5.87
N SER A 247 -8.23 0.93 6.00
CA SER A 247 -7.48 1.63 7.04
C SER A 247 -8.06 1.40 8.43
N GLY A 248 -9.39 1.42 8.56
CA GLY A 248 -10.08 1.20 9.82
C GLY A 248 -9.95 -0.23 10.34
N VAL A 249 -9.99 -1.25 9.47
CA VAL A 249 -9.71 -2.64 9.88
C VAL A 249 -8.27 -2.78 10.35
N LEU A 250 -7.31 -2.17 9.65
CA LEU A 250 -5.91 -2.18 10.09
C LEU A 250 -5.76 -1.50 11.45
N GLU A 251 -6.36 -0.33 11.65
CA GLU A 251 -6.36 0.37 12.94
C GLU A 251 -7.00 -0.47 14.05
N ALA A 252 -8.14 -1.12 13.78
CA ALA A 252 -8.82 -1.98 14.73
C ALA A 252 -7.96 -3.19 15.11
N CYS A 253 -7.28 -3.81 14.13
CA CYS A 253 -6.29 -4.86 14.39
C CYS A 253 -5.16 -4.32 15.28
N LEU A 254 -4.60 -3.15 14.98
CA LEU A 254 -3.55 -2.51 15.79
C LEU A 254 -4.02 -2.11 17.20
N THR A 255 -5.31 -1.83 17.38
CA THR A 255 -5.93 -1.50 18.67
C THR A 255 -6.21 -2.75 19.50
N SER A 256 -6.84 -3.77 18.90
CA SER A 256 -7.17 -5.07 19.53
C SER A 256 -5.95 -5.65 20.24
N ARG A 257 -4.89 -5.63 19.46
CA ARG A 257 -3.53 -5.94 19.79
C ARG A 257 -2.94 -5.16 20.95
N HIS A 258 -3.01 -3.82 20.93
CA HIS A 258 -2.57 -3.00 22.07
C HIS A 258 -3.30 -3.39 23.37
N ARG A 259 -4.52 -3.92 23.24
CA ARG A 259 -5.36 -4.44 24.32
C ARG A 259 -5.24 -5.95 24.50
N LEU A 260 -4.05 -6.52 24.30
CA LEU A 260 -3.75 -7.94 24.52
C LEU A 260 -4.67 -8.87 23.71
N ASN A 261 -4.83 -8.58 22.41
CA ASN A 261 -5.61 -9.35 21.44
C ASN A 261 -7.11 -9.48 21.78
N GLN A 262 -7.67 -8.53 22.53
CA GLN A 262 -9.11 -8.44 22.78
C GLN A 262 -9.89 -8.13 21.50
N ARG A 263 -11.10 -8.69 21.37
CA ARG A 263 -12.01 -8.36 20.26
C ARG A 263 -12.32 -6.85 20.29
N VAL A 264 -12.26 -6.21 19.13
CA VAL A 264 -12.61 -4.79 18.96
C VAL A 264 -13.81 -4.71 18.04
N GLU A 265 -14.91 -4.17 18.56
CA GLU A 265 -16.09 -3.87 17.76
C GLU A 265 -15.85 -2.63 16.90
N THR A 266 -16.29 -2.67 15.65
CA THR A 266 -16.06 -1.60 14.66
C THR A 266 -17.37 -1.09 14.04
N PRO A 267 -18.34 -0.61 14.82
CA PRO A 267 -19.64 -0.15 14.30
C PRO A 267 -19.49 1.02 13.31
N HIS A 268 -18.44 1.83 13.44
CA HIS A 268 -18.11 2.91 12.51
C HIS A 268 -17.66 2.42 11.12
N LEU A 269 -17.32 1.13 10.97
CA LEU A 269 -16.99 0.48 9.70
C LEU A 269 -18.19 -0.25 9.07
N ALA A 270 -19.40 -0.10 9.61
CA ALA A 270 -20.64 -0.60 9.02
C ALA A 270 -21.05 0.22 7.78
N VAL A 271 -20.17 0.28 6.79
CA VAL A 271 -20.34 0.97 5.52
C VAL A 271 -20.30 -0.02 4.37
N SER A 272 -21.08 0.25 3.33
CA SER A 272 -21.08 -0.53 2.09
C SER A 272 -20.52 0.29 0.94
N TYR A 273 -20.01 -0.39 -0.08
CA TYR A 273 -19.56 0.26 -1.31
C TYR A 273 -19.85 -0.63 -2.51
N GLN A 274 -20.06 -0.01 -3.66
CA GLN A 274 -20.14 -0.71 -4.93
C GLN A 274 -18.76 -0.71 -5.58
N ALA A 275 -18.24 -1.89 -5.91
CA ALA A 275 -17.02 -2.00 -6.70
C ALA A 275 -17.27 -1.43 -8.11
N PRO A 276 -16.28 -0.76 -8.73
CA PRO A 276 -16.43 -0.29 -10.10
C PRO A 276 -16.65 -1.47 -11.04
N MET A 277 -17.53 -1.31 -12.03
CA MET A 277 -17.80 -2.34 -13.05
C MET A 277 -16.57 -2.65 -13.88
N GLU A 278 -15.77 -1.62 -14.19
CA GLU A 278 -14.53 -1.77 -14.93
C GLU A 278 -13.36 -2.11 -14.00
N SER A 279 -12.53 -3.04 -14.46
CA SER A 279 -11.27 -3.37 -13.78
C SER A 279 -10.39 -2.12 -13.67
N GLN A 280 -9.93 -1.85 -12.46
CA GLN A 280 -8.95 -0.79 -12.20
C GLN A 280 -7.51 -1.25 -12.44
N PHE A 281 -7.31 -2.48 -12.92
CA PHE A 281 -5.99 -2.98 -13.31
C PHE A 281 -5.49 -2.24 -14.54
N ALA A 282 -4.37 -1.54 -14.40
CA ALA A 282 -3.75 -0.83 -15.50
C ALA A 282 -3.19 -1.83 -16.53
N ARG A 283 -3.71 -1.73 -17.75
CA ARG A 283 -3.16 -2.40 -18.92
C ARG A 283 -2.28 -1.39 -19.64
N SER A 284 -0.96 -1.49 -19.43
CA SER A 284 0.05 -0.68 -20.12
C SER A 284 0.55 -1.37 -21.37
#